data_AF-A0A075IB81-F1
#
_entry.id   AF-A0A075IB81-F1
#
_cell.length_a   1.000
_cell.length_b   1.000
_cell.length_c   1.000
_cell.angle_alpha   90.00
_cell.angle_beta   90.00
_cell.angle_gamma   90.00
#
_symmetry.space_group_name_H-M   'P 1'
#
loop_
_entity.id
_entity.type
_entity.pdbx_description
1 polymer ?
#
loop_
_entity_poly.entity_id
_entity_poly.type
_entity_poly.pdbx_seq_one_letter_code
_entity_poly.pdbx_strand_id
1 'polypeptide(L)'
;MSDIRFIIIGAGLIFAGIIILSVFGSDHIDITLQAEFGDCYEYHDDGPPTEIDCDIAFQDKMIFFALVVMLIICGIIAMIKGIRGTWDQDVKPEDMVGPGSSFDTRDEPKDSDKTDKND
;
A
#
# COMPACT_ATOMS: atom_id res chain seq x y z
N MET A 1 10.57 -14.29 -6.10
CA MET A 1 9.64 -14.54 -7.22
C MET A 1 8.48 -13.58 -7.05
N SER A 2 8.06 -12.83 -8.08
CA SER A 2 6.99 -11.82 -7.97
C SER A 2 5.92 -11.95 -9.08
N ASP A 3 4.78 -11.29 -8.89
CA ASP A 3 3.76 -11.01 -9.90
C ASP A 3 3.59 -9.48 -10.00
N ILE A 4 4.15 -8.91 -11.07
CA ILE A 4 4.21 -7.47 -11.29
C ILE A 4 2.83 -6.81 -11.40
N ARG A 5 1.79 -7.56 -11.79
CA ARG A 5 0.44 -7.03 -11.99
C ARG A 5 -0.16 -6.56 -10.67
N PHE A 6 -0.05 -7.40 -9.64
CA PHE A 6 -0.52 -7.05 -8.30
C PHE A 6 0.33 -5.93 -7.67
N ILE A 7 1.61 -5.82 -8.04
CA ILE A 7 2.49 -4.73 -7.59
C ILE A 7 2.04 -3.40 -8.20
N ILE A 8 1.77 -3.35 -9.51
CA ILE A 8 1.31 -2.12 -10.18
C ILE A 8 -0.05 -1.68 -9.62
N ILE A 9 -0.98 -2.62 -9.45
CA ILE A 9 -2.29 -2.35 -8.85
C ILE A 9 -2.13 -1.85 -7.40
N GLY A 10 -1.31 -2.53 -6.60
CA GLY A 10 -1.06 -2.16 -5.22
C GLY A 10 -0.44 -0.78 -5.07
N ALA A 11 0.58 -0.47 -5.87
CA ALA A 11 1.22 0.84 -5.89
C ALA A 11 0.24 1.95 -6.33
N GLY A 12 -0.58 1.69 -7.35
CA GLY A 12 -1.61 2.62 -7.80
C GLY A 12 -2.66 2.93 -6.73
N LEU A 13 -3.13 1.90 -6.01
CA LEU A 13 -4.11 2.06 -4.92
C LEU A 13 -3.54 2.86 -3.74
N ILE A 14 -2.30 2.57 -3.33
CA ILE A 14 -1.64 3.30 -2.23
C ILE A 14 -1.41 4.76 -2.64
N PHE A 15 -0.90 4.98 -3.86
CA PHE A 15 -0.65 6.33 -4.35
C PHE A 15 -1.94 7.15 -4.46
N ALA A 16 -3.01 6.58 -5.00
CA ALA A 16 -4.32 7.22 -5.04
C ALA A 16 -4.83 7.57 -3.64
N GLY A 17 -4.71 6.65 -2.67
CA GLY A 17 -5.09 6.91 -1.29
C GLY A 17 -4.31 8.08 -0.67
N ILE A 18 -3.00 8.15 -0.90
CA ILE A 18 -2.15 9.24 -0.40
C ILE A 18 -2.54 10.58 -1.06
N ILE A 19 -2.80 10.62 -2.37
CA ILE A 19 -3.21 11.85 -3.06
C ILE A 19 -4.54 12.36 -2.50
N ILE A 20 -5.51 11.47 -2.29
CA ILE A 20 -6.81 11.81 -1.69
C ILE A 20 -6.60 12.38 -0.28
N LEU A 21 -5.80 11.72 0.57
CA LEU A 21 -5.46 12.26 1.90
C LEU A 21 -4.72 13.59 1.82
N SER A 22 -3.91 13.83 0.80
CA SER A 22 -3.14 15.08 0.67
C SER A 22 -4.02 16.26 0.27
N VAL A 23 -5.00 16.04 -0.62
CA VAL A 23 -5.91 17.08 -1.11
C VAL A 23 -6.99 17.40 -0.08
N PHE A 24 -7.57 16.39 0.55
CA PHE A 24 -8.69 16.56 1.49
C PHE A 24 -8.26 16.53 2.96
N GLY A 25 -7.00 16.17 3.26
CA GLY A 25 -6.51 16.05 4.63
C GLY A 25 -6.38 17.37 5.38
N SER A 26 -6.24 18.51 4.68
CA SER A 26 -6.19 19.83 5.32
C SER A 26 -7.48 20.14 6.08
N ASP A 27 -8.63 19.70 5.57
CA ASP A 27 -9.95 19.95 6.15
C ASP A 27 -10.21 19.05 7.38
N HIS A 28 -9.32 18.08 7.63
CA HIS A 28 -9.46 17.09 8.70
C HIS A 28 -8.54 17.33 9.92
N ILE A 29 -7.51 18.18 9.80
CA ILE A 29 -6.59 18.51 10.92
C ILE A 29 -7.27 19.48 11.92
N ASP A 30 -8.16 20.33 11.42
CA ASP A 30 -8.94 21.29 12.21
C ASP A 30 -9.82 20.62 13.29
N ILE A 31 -10.23 19.39 13.02
CA ILE A 31 -11.21 18.64 13.81
C ILE A 31 -10.63 18.16 15.14
N THR A 32 -9.36 17.77 15.17
CA THR A 32 -8.65 17.42 16.42
C THR A 32 -8.50 18.61 17.37
N LEU A 33 -8.56 19.83 16.85
CA LEU A 33 -8.42 21.06 17.63
C LEU A 33 -9.79 21.55 18.16
N GLN A 34 -10.86 21.36 17.38
CA GLN A 34 -12.23 21.75 17.77
C GLN A 34 -12.93 20.76 18.72
N ALA A 35 -12.53 19.49 18.75
CA ALA A 35 -13.04 18.51 19.73
C ALA A 35 -12.76 18.88 21.20
N GLU A 36 -11.80 19.78 21.45
CA GLU A 36 -11.49 20.33 22.78
C GLU A 36 -12.52 21.38 23.24
N PHE A 37 -13.25 22.02 22.32
CA PHE A 37 -14.05 23.22 22.62
C PHE A 37 -15.58 23.02 22.63
N GLY A 38 -16.09 21.85 22.24
CA GLY A 38 -17.48 21.45 22.47
C GLY A 38 -18.54 22.01 21.50
N ASP A 39 -18.24 23.08 20.75
CA ASP A 39 -19.16 23.70 19.78
C ASP A 39 -18.59 23.63 18.35
N CYS A 40 -19.34 23.06 17.39
CA CYS A 40 -18.95 22.97 15.98
C CYS A 40 -19.64 24.03 15.13
N TYR A 41 -18.86 24.77 14.35
CA TYR A 41 -19.36 25.77 13.43
C TYR A 41 -18.92 25.44 12.00
N GLU A 42 -19.87 25.50 11.07
CA GLU A 42 -19.58 25.44 9.64
C GLU A 42 -19.32 26.86 9.14
N TYR A 43 -18.08 27.12 8.71
CA TYR A 43 -17.68 28.39 8.13
C TYR A 43 -17.89 28.32 6.62
N HIS A 44 -18.92 29.00 6.14
CA HIS A 44 -19.17 29.19 4.71
C HIS A 44 -18.50 30.47 4.22
N ASP A 45 -17.93 30.46 3.02
CA ASP A 45 -17.30 31.65 2.42
C ASP A 45 -18.27 32.84 2.26
N ASP A 46 -19.57 32.56 2.17
CA ASP A 46 -20.61 33.52 1.80
C ASP A 46 -21.57 33.90 2.93
N GLY A 47 -21.29 33.55 4.20
CA GLY A 47 -22.23 33.80 5.28
C GLY A 47 -21.70 33.70 6.71
N PRO A 48 -22.50 34.14 7.71
CA PRO A 48 -22.17 33.97 9.11
C PRO A 48 -22.11 32.47 9.46
N PRO A 49 -21.19 32.07 10.36
CA PRO A 49 -20.99 30.66 10.71
C PRO A 49 -22.25 30.06 11.32
N THR A 50 -22.61 28.85 10.87
CA THR A 50 -23.79 28.13 11.35
C THR A 50 -23.37 27.03 12.33
N GLU A 51 -24.04 26.99 13.48
CA GLU A 51 -23.86 25.93 14.46
C GLU A 51 -24.40 24.61 13.89
N ILE A 52 -23.57 23.58 13.88
CA ILE A 52 -23.87 22.25 13.34
C ILE A 52 -23.64 21.18 14.40
N ASP A 53 -24.42 20.11 14.31
CA ASP A 53 -24.27 18.97 15.21
C ASP A 53 -22.93 18.28 14.94
N CYS A 54 -22.01 18.37 15.91
CA CYS A 54 -20.66 17.82 15.79
C CYS A 54 -20.70 16.34 15.41
N ASP A 55 -21.63 15.56 15.95
CA ASP A 55 -21.66 14.10 15.73
C ASP A 55 -21.84 13.77 14.23
N ILE A 56 -22.75 14.46 13.56
CA ILE A 56 -23.08 14.25 12.14
C ILE A 56 -21.91 14.68 11.24
N ALA A 57 -21.36 15.86 11.50
CA ALA A 57 -20.27 16.42 10.70
C ALA A 57 -18.95 15.66 10.90
N PHE A 58 -18.75 15.01 12.05
CA PHE A 58 -17.62 14.12 12.30
C PHE A 58 -17.85 12.74 11.66
N GLN A 59 -19.07 12.20 11.70
CA GLN A 59 -19.36 10.86 11.19
C GLN A 59 -19.07 10.75 9.69
N ASP A 60 -19.49 11.74 8.91
CA ASP A 60 -19.26 11.75 7.45
C ASP A 60 -17.76 11.81 7.10
N LYS A 61 -17.01 12.65 7.82
CA LYS A 61 -15.56 12.78 7.67
C LYS A 61 -14.81 11.51 8.10
N MET A 62 -15.26 10.85 9.17
CA MET A 62 -14.72 9.57 9.64
C MET A 62 -15.00 8.44 8.66
N ILE A 63 -16.18 8.40 8.03
CA ILE A 63 -16.53 7.43 6.99
C ILE A 63 -15.61 7.61 5.78
N PHE A 64 -15.41 8.84 5.33
CA PHE A 64 -14.48 9.14 4.24
C PHE A 64 -13.06 8.65 4.56
N PHE A 65 -12.55 8.98 5.75
CA PHE A 65 -11.24 8.51 6.18
C PHE A 65 -11.15 6.98 6.24
N ALA A 66 -12.20 6.31 6.76
CA ALA A 66 -12.26 4.85 6.81
C ALA A 66 -12.21 4.22 5.41
N LEU A 67 -12.88 4.81 4.41
CA LEU A 67 -12.82 4.34 3.02
C LEU A 67 -11.42 4.50 2.43
N VAL A 68 -10.74 5.60 2.70
CA VAL A 68 -9.37 5.82 2.21
C VAL A 68 -8.38 4.86 2.88
N VAL A 69 -8.51 4.62 4.19
CA VAL A 69 -7.72 3.62 4.90
C VAL A 69 -7.97 2.22 4.34
N MET A 70 -9.23 1.87 4.05
CA MET A 70 -9.57 0.59 3.42
C MET A 70 -8.86 0.43 2.06
N LEU A 71 -8.85 1.47 1.22
CA LEU A 71 -8.14 1.46 -0.06
C LEU A 71 -6.64 1.21 0.11
N ILE A 72 -5.99 1.85 1.08
CA ILE A 72 -4.57 1.66 1.38
C ILE A 72 -4.31 0.22 1.84
N ILE A 73 -5.15 -0.33 2.73
CA ILE A 73 -5.05 -1.73 3.20
C ILE A 73 -5.18 -2.69 2.01
N CYS A 74 -6.15 -2.48 1.12
CA CYS A 74 -6.29 -3.28 -0.11
C CYS A 74 -5.03 -3.19 -0.98
N GLY A 75 -4.43 -2.01 -1.12
CA GLY A 75 -3.16 -1.81 -1.81
C GLY A 75 -2.01 -2.60 -1.19
N ILE A 76 -1.87 -2.58 0.14
CA ILE A 76 -0.85 -3.35 0.88
C ILE A 76 -1.04 -4.86 0.67
N ILE A 77 -2.28 -5.35 0.74
CA ILE A 77 -2.58 -6.77 0.50
C ILE A 77 -2.21 -7.17 -0.93
N ALA A 78 -2.53 -6.32 -1.92
CA ALA A 78 -2.13 -6.54 -3.31
C ALA A 78 -0.60 -6.57 -3.45
N MET A 79 0.14 -5.69 -2.77
CA MET A 79 1.61 -5.71 -2.76
C MET A 79 2.17 -7.01 -2.18
N ILE A 80 1.64 -7.49 -1.05
CA ILE A 80 2.06 -8.75 -0.43
C ILE A 80 1.82 -9.92 -1.39
N LYS A 81 0.67 -9.94 -2.06
CA LYS A 81 0.33 -10.97 -3.05
C LYS A 81 1.23 -10.89 -4.29
N GLY A 82 1.59 -9.68 -4.72
CA GLY A 82 2.53 -9.44 -5.81
C GLY A 82 3.94 -9.93 -5.47
N ILE A 83 4.48 -9.60 -4.29
CA ILE A 83 5.82 -10.05 -3.88
C ILE A 83 5.89 -11.58 -3.67
N ARG A 84 4.76 -12.23 -3.37
CA ARG A 84 4.69 -13.70 -3.23
C ARG A 84 4.27 -14.42 -4.52
N GLY A 85 3.92 -13.68 -5.57
CA GLY A 85 3.46 -14.26 -6.83
C GLY A 85 4.60 -14.93 -7.59
N THR A 86 4.27 -15.91 -8.43
CA THR A 86 5.25 -16.61 -9.27
C THR A 86 5.07 -16.32 -10.76
N TRP A 87 4.10 -15.46 -11.10
CA TRP A 87 3.65 -15.23 -12.47
C TRP A 87 4.76 -14.65 -13.38
N ASP A 88 5.63 -13.78 -12.86
CA ASP A 88 6.67 -13.11 -13.66
C ASP A 88 7.76 -14.07 -14.19
N GLN A 89 7.84 -15.28 -13.61
CA GLN A 89 8.79 -16.32 -14.02
C GLN A 89 8.11 -17.55 -14.64
N ASP A 90 6.79 -17.56 -14.76
CA ASP A 90 6.04 -18.62 -15.46
C ASP A 90 6.07 -18.34 -16.98
N VAL A 91 7.29 -18.36 -17.53
CA VAL A 91 7.52 -18.22 -18.96
C VAL A 91 7.41 -19.59 -19.62
N LYS A 92 6.78 -19.62 -20.79
CA LYS A 92 6.74 -20.84 -21.57
C LYS A 92 8.16 -21.25 -21.98
N PRO A 93 8.45 -22.56 -22.06
CA PRO A 93 9.80 -23.03 -22.36
C PRO A 93 10.32 -22.54 -23.72
N GLU A 94 9.42 -22.28 -24.68
CA GLU A 94 9.76 -21.69 -25.98
C GLU A 94 10.26 -20.23 -25.93
N ASP A 95 9.88 -19.47 -24.89
CA ASP A 95 10.23 -18.05 -24.73
C ASP A 95 11.38 -17.85 -23.71
N MET A 96 11.98 -18.95 -23.25
CA MET A 96 13.03 -18.93 -22.22
C MET A 96 14.39 -18.56 -22.83
N VAL A 97 14.80 -17.30 -22.64
CA VAL A 97 16.06 -16.74 -23.16
C VAL A 97 17.10 -16.59 -22.03
N GLY A 98 17.75 -17.70 -21.68
CA GLY A 98 18.87 -17.69 -20.72
C GLY A 98 19.16 -19.06 -20.13
N PRO A 99 20.38 -19.29 -19.59
CA PRO A 99 20.68 -20.53 -18.87
C PRO A 99 19.69 -20.70 -17.71
N GLY A 100 19.03 -21.85 -17.63
CA GLY A 100 17.97 -22.15 -16.65
C GLY A 100 18.38 -22.19 -15.17
N SER A 101 19.57 -21.70 -14.83
CA SER A 101 20.15 -21.72 -13.48
C SER A 101 20.15 -20.35 -12.77
N SER A 102 19.53 -19.31 -13.34
CA SER A 102 19.65 -17.94 -12.80
C SER A 102 18.90 -17.67 -11.48
N PHE A 103 18.17 -18.64 -10.92
CA PHE A 103 17.40 -18.43 -9.68
C PHE A 103 17.54 -19.53 -8.64
N ASP A 104 18.65 -20.28 -8.64
CA ASP A 104 18.98 -21.14 -7.51
C ASP A 104 19.78 -20.33 -6.47
N THR A 105 19.06 -19.56 -5.65
CA THR A 105 19.60 -19.09 -4.35
C THR A 105 19.27 -20.14 -3.30
N ARG A 106 19.73 -21.36 -3.54
CA ARG A 106 20.07 -22.27 -2.45
C ARG A 106 21.58 -22.21 -2.36
N ASP A 107 22.07 -21.58 -1.29
CA ASP A 107 23.44 -21.76 -0.85
C ASP A 107 23.65 -23.25 -0.56
N GLU A 108 23.98 -24.02 -1.59
CA GLU A 108 24.48 -25.37 -1.42
C GLU A 108 25.92 -25.23 -0.88
N PRO A 109 26.24 -25.81 0.28
CA PRO A 109 27.61 -25.78 0.78
C PRO A 109 28.48 -26.46 -0.27
N LYS A 110 29.44 -25.72 -0.83
CA LYS A 110 30.48 -26.30 -1.66
C LYS A 110 31.18 -27.38 -0.84
N ASP A 111 30.94 -28.63 -1.19
CA ASP A 111 31.67 -29.77 -0.70
C ASP A 111 33.13 -29.58 -1.15
N SER A 112 33.94 -29.06 -0.23
CA SER A 112 35.34 -28.76 -0.47
C SER A 112 36.12 -30.07 -0.48
N ASP A 113 36.34 -30.53 -1.71
CA ASP A 113 37.60 -31.04 -2.23
C ASP A 113 38.11 -32.39 -1.67
N LYS A 114 38.00 -33.41 -2.54
CA LYS A 114 38.90 -34.55 -2.54
C LYS A 114 40.32 -34.01 -2.75
N THR A 115 41.18 -34.14 -1.76
CA THR A 115 42.63 -34.20 -2.03
C THR A 115 43.09 -35.66 -1.98
N ASP A 116 43.70 -36.04 -3.10
CA ASP A 116 44.16 -37.37 -3.48
C ASP A 116 45.16 -38.02 -2.49
N LYS A 117 45.15 -39.35 -2.52
CA LYS A 117 46.24 -40.22 -2.05
C LYS A 117 47.55 -39.88 -2.77
N ASN A 118 48.66 -39.82 -2.03
CA ASN A 118 49.89 -40.63 -2.20
C ASN A 118 51.09 -39.96 -1.50
N ASP A 119 51.54 -40.53 -0.37
CA ASP A 119 52.90 -41.03 -0.11
C ASP A 119 52.96 -41.69 1.28
#